data_AF-A0A7C2S7T5-F1
#
_entry.id   AF-A0A7C2S7T5-F1
#
_cell.length_a   1.000
_cell.length_b   1.000
_cell.length_c   1.000
_cell.angle_alpha   90.00
_cell.angle_beta   90.00
_cell.angle_gamma   90.00
#
_symmetry.space_group_name_H-M   'P 1'
#
loop_
_entity.id
_entity.type
_entity.pdbx_description
1 polymer ?
#
loop_
_entity_poly.entity_id
_entity_poly.type
_entity_poly.pdbx_seq_one_letter_code
_entity_poly.pdbx_strand_id
1 'polypeptide(L)'
;MKAPRLVVGEDLPGRFLSAAALVLSLGLMLGLALLVAWGAGWGFWPKPLELFTLADGSKLLGERWDREPDPAGGGFRFRLKVGNRDLWGSDFRVVRKAQVVKVEKPADAWALERWEYGDFYGFLLGLEVDGKTLSAQDPGLERELHAKLLEVAALKKQADRLAARLARQAQASEEELLRLSRLQEAQQG
;
A
#
# COMPACT_ATOMS: atom_id res chain seq x y z
N MET A 1 -9.61 38.39 66.72
CA MET A 1 -8.45 38.56 65.82
C MET A 1 -8.72 37.75 64.56
N LYS A 2 -8.68 38.38 63.37
CA LYS A 2 -8.99 37.73 62.08
C LYS A 2 -7.67 37.29 61.45
N ALA A 3 -7.48 35.99 61.23
CA ALA A 3 -6.23 35.46 60.66
C ALA A 3 -5.99 36.03 59.25
N PRO A 4 -4.74 36.37 58.90
CA PRO A 4 -4.43 36.86 57.56
C PRO A 4 -4.65 35.75 56.54
N ARG A 5 -5.38 36.05 55.45
CA ARG A 5 -5.50 35.16 54.30
C ARG A 5 -4.19 35.23 53.52
N LEU A 6 -3.41 34.16 53.56
CA LEU A 6 -2.29 33.95 52.63
C LEU A 6 -2.88 33.76 51.23
N VAL A 7 -2.83 34.82 50.43
CA VAL A 7 -3.06 34.71 48.98
C VAL A 7 -1.74 34.25 48.39
N VAL A 8 -1.60 32.93 48.23
CA VAL A 8 -0.49 32.35 47.49
C VAL A 8 -0.73 32.72 46.02
N GLY A 9 0.18 33.49 45.41
CA GLY A 9 0.15 33.75 43.97
C GLY A 9 0.37 32.44 43.22
N GLU A 10 -0.72 31.84 42.74
CA GLU A 10 -0.70 30.66 41.88
C GLU A 10 -0.47 31.09 40.43
N ASP A 11 0.77 31.09 39.93
CA ASP A 11 0.90 31.38 38.50
C ASP A 11 2.17 30.92 37.79
N LEU A 12 3.36 31.00 38.38
CA LEU A 12 4.59 30.83 37.59
C LEU A 12 5.04 29.36 37.41
N PRO A 13 5.32 28.58 38.48
CA PRO A 13 5.91 27.25 38.34
C PRO A 13 4.98 26.26 37.61
N GLY A 14 3.67 26.30 37.87
CA GLY A 14 2.70 25.42 37.21
C GLY A 14 2.58 25.67 35.70
N ARG A 15 2.70 26.94 35.26
CA ARG A 15 2.68 27.31 33.83
C ARG A 15 3.94 26.83 33.12
N PHE A 16 5.11 26.98 33.73
CA PHE A 16 6.36 26.43 33.18
C PHE A 16 6.34 24.91 33.13
N LEU A 17 5.82 24.23 34.16
CA LEU A 17 5.66 22.77 34.15
C LEU A 17 4.71 22.32 33.04
N SER A 18 3.58 23.00 32.84
CA SER A 18 2.62 22.67 31.78
C SER A 18 3.21 22.95 30.39
N ALA A 19 3.92 24.07 30.20
CA ALA A 19 4.61 24.37 28.96
C ALA A 19 5.73 23.36 28.67
N ALA A 20 6.51 22.98 29.67
CA ALA A 20 7.55 21.96 29.54
C ALA A 20 6.95 20.59 29.20
N ALA A 21 5.85 20.21 29.86
CA ALA A 21 5.12 18.99 29.56
C ALA A 21 4.56 18.99 28.12
N LEU A 22 4.03 20.12 27.66
CA LEU A 22 3.54 20.28 26.29
C LEU A 22 4.67 20.16 25.25
N VAL A 23 5.78 20.86 25.46
CA VAL A 23 6.96 20.80 24.57
C VAL A 23 7.53 19.38 24.53
N LEU A 24 7.65 18.73 25.68
CA LEU A 24 8.08 17.34 25.76
C LEU A 24 7.12 16.41 25.00
N SER A 25 5.80 16.58 25.19
CA SER A 25 4.79 15.77 24.52
C SER A 25 4.82 15.93 23.01
N LEU A 26 4.92 17.18 22.51
CA LEU A 26 5.08 17.47 21.09
C LEU A 26 6.39 16.91 20.53
N GLY A 27 7.48 17.01 21.29
CA GLY A 27 8.77 16.44 20.92
C GLY A 27 8.73 14.91 20.80
N LEU A 28 8.07 14.23 21.74
CA LEU A 28 7.87 12.78 21.69
C LEU A 28 6.97 12.37 20.52
N MET A 29 5.86 13.09 20.27
CA MET A 29 5.01 12.84 19.11
C MET A 29 5.78 13.00 17.79
N LEU A 30 6.56 14.07 17.66
CA LEU A 30 7.40 14.31 16.48
C LEU A 30 8.47 13.23 16.33
N GLY A 31 9.15 12.87 17.43
CA GLY A 31 10.17 11.82 17.44
C GLY A 31 9.60 10.46 17.00
N LEU A 32 8.42 10.09 17.51
CA LEU A 32 7.73 8.89 17.08
C LEU A 32 7.31 8.96 15.61
N ALA A 33 6.75 10.08 15.16
CA ALA A 33 6.36 10.26 13.76
C ALA A 33 7.56 10.12 12.81
N LEU A 34 8.71 10.68 13.17
CA LEU A 34 9.95 10.55 12.40
C LEU A 34 10.48 9.11 12.39
N LEU A 35 10.45 8.42 13.53
CA LEU A 35 10.86 7.02 13.62
C LEU A 35 10.00 6.12 12.72
N VAL A 36 8.68 6.33 12.74
CA VAL A 36 7.73 5.60 11.88
C VAL A 36 7.98 5.94 10.42
N ALA A 37 8.13 7.23 10.07
CA ALA A 37 8.38 7.66 8.70
C ALA A 37 9.68 7.05 8.14
N TRP A 38 10.74 6.99 8.96
CA TRP A 38 12.01 6.37 8.60
C TRP A 38 11.87 4.87 8.33
N GLY A 39 11.24 4.14 9.26
CA GLY A 39 11.03 2.70 9.11
C GLY A 39 10.12 2.35 7.92
N ALA A 40 9.05 3.11 7.73
CA ALA A 40 8.13 2.93 6.61
C ALA A 40 8.82 3.23 5.27
N GLY A 41 9.54 4.36 5.18
CA GLY A 41 10.21 4.78 3.94
C GLY A 41 11.13 3.71 3.35
N TRP A 42 11.83 2.95 4.21
CA TRP A 42 12.69 1.85 3.78
C TRP A 42 11.92 0.62 3.27
N GLY A 43 10.79 0.29 3.90
CA GLY A 43 9.99 -0.88 3.54
C GLY A 43 9.17 -0.69 2.25
N PHE A 44 8.74 0.55 1.97
CA PHE A 44 7.95 0.89 0.79
C PHE A 44 8.79 1.36 -0.41
N TRP A 45 10.11 1.43 -0.28
CA TRP A 45 10.95 1.87 -1.38
C TRP A 45 10.98 0.79 -2.49
N PRO A 46 10.74 1.16 -3.76
CA PRO A 46 10.79 0.21 -4.86
C PRO A 46 12.17 -0.44 -4.95
N LYS A 47 12.20 -1.78 -4.91
CA LYS A 47 13.44 -2.53 -5.13
C LYS A 47 13.58 -2.86 -6.61
N PRO A 48 14.82 -2.95 -7.14
CA PRO A 48 15.01 -3.36 -8.52
C PRO A 48 14.51 -4.79 -8.74
N LEU A 49 13.87 -5.01 -9.88
CA LEU A 49 13.51 -6.36 -10.32
C LEU A 49 14.76 -7.13 -10.72
N GLU A 50 14.87 -8.35 -10.20
CA GLU A 50 15.94 -9.30 -10.47
C GLU A 50 15.35 -10.53 -11.17
N LEU A 51 15.96 -10.95 -12.28
CA LEU A 51 15.62 -12.16 -13.02
C LEU A 51 16.54 -13.30 -12.59
N PHE A 52 15.97 -14.28 -11.88
CA PHE A 52 16.65 -15.48 -11.43
C PHE A 52 16.46 -16.57 -12.48
N THR A 53 17.55 -17.09 -13.04
CA THR A 53 17.54 -18.30 -13.85
C THR A 53 17.99 -19.48 -12.98
N LEU A 54 17.13 -20.49 -12.86
CA LEU A 54 17.38 -21.67 -12.04
C LEU A 54 18.02 -22.81 -12.84
N ALA A 55 18.60 -23.78 -12.14
CA ALA A 55 19.25 -24.94 -12.73
C ALA A 55 18.28 -25.87 -13.49
N ASP A 56 16.99 -25.83 -13.16
CA ASP A 56 15.92 -26.53 -13.89
C ASP A 56 15.48 -25.80 -15.18
N GLY A 57 16.09 -24.65 -15.50
CA GLY A 57 15.77 -23.83 -16.65
C GLY A 57 14.64 -22.81 -16.41
N SER A 58 13.96 -22.86 -15.27
CA SER A 58 12.91 -21.90 -14.94
C SER A 58 13.47 -20.50 -14.68
N LYS A 59 12.65 -19.48 -14.96
CA LYS A 59 12.98 -18.08 -14.75
C LYS A 59 11.98 -17.44 -13.81
N LEU A 60 12.48 -16.75 -12.79
CA LEU A 60 11.67 -16.04 -11.81
C LEU A 60 12.08 -14.58 -11.80
N LEU A 61 11.16 -13.71 -12.20
CA LEU A 61 11.33 -12.26 -12.08
C LEU A 61 10.74 -11.82 -10.75
N GLY A 62 11.45 -10.99 -10.01
CA GLY A 62 10.91 -10.44 -8.77
C GLY A 62 11.88 -9.57 -7.99
N GLU A 63 11.38 -9.01 -6.89
CA GLU A 63 12.18 -8.21 -5.97
C GLU A 63 12.81 -9.10 -4.91
N ARG A 64 14.13 -9.02 -4.75
CA ARG A 64 14.81 -9.74 -3.66
C ARG A 64 14.49 -9.06 -2.32
N TRP A 65 13.61 -9.70 -1.55
CA TRP A 65 13.12 -9.17 -0.28
C TRP A 65 14.09 -9.45 0.86
N ASP A 66 14.52 -10.71 0.97
CA ASP A 66 15.33 -11.18 2.09
C ASP A 66 16.36 -12.24 1.65
N ARG A 67 17.39 -12.41 2.50
CA ARG A 67 18.42 -13.43 2.39
C ARG A 67 18.59 -14.09 3.76
N GLU A 68 18.19 -15.35 3.84
CA GLU A 68 18.23 -16.13 5.08
C GLU A 68 19.18 -17.32 4.94
N PRO A 69 19.80 -17.81 6.03
CA PRO A 69 20.47 -19.11 6.03
C PRO A 69 19.49 -20.22 5.60
N ASP A 70 19.95 -21.17 4.78
CA ASP A 70 19.11 -22.32 4.42
C ASP A 70 19.05 -23.29 5.62
N PRO A 71 17.86 -23.59 6.19
CA PRO A 71 17.75 -24.53 7.30
C PRO A 71 18.27 -25.94 6.99
N ALA A 72 18.29 -26.33 5.71
CA ALA A 72 18.82 -27.61 5.28
C ALA A 72 20.36 -27.63 5.17
N GLY A 73 21.04 -26.51 5.47
CA GLY A 73 22.47 -26.34 5.25
C GLY A 73 22.81 -26.01 3.79
N GLY A 74 24.09 -25.74 3.52
CA GLY A 74 24.57 -25.49 2.15
C GLY A 74 24.47 -24.03 1.66
N GLY A 75 24.33 -23.06 2.58
CA GLY A 75 24.44 -21.64 2.29
C GLY A 75 23.20 -20.85 2.69
N PHE A 76 22.60 -20.15 1.73
CA PHE A 76 21.47 -19.24 1.96
C PHE A 76 20.36 -19.42 0.93
N ARG A 77 19.17 -18.99 1.30
CA ARG A 77 17.98 -18.91 0.45
C ARG A 77 17.52 -17.46 0.34
N PHE A 78 16.97 -17.12 -0.80
CA PHE A 78 16.35 -15.83 -1.06
C PHE A 78 14.85 -15.93 -0.88
N ARG A 79 14.26 -14.88 -0.32
CA ARG A 79 12.82 -14.64 -0.38
C ARG A 79 12.58 -13.64 -1.51
N LEU A 80 12.06 -14.13 -2.63
CA LEU A 80 11.78 -13.33 -3.82
C LEU A 80 10.29 -12.97 -3.83
N LYS A 81 9.97 -11.68 -3.91
CA LYS A 81 8.61 -11.22 -4.20
C LYS A 81 8.42 -11.33 -5.71
N VAL A 82 7.65 -12.31 -6.16
CA VAL A 82 7.41 -12.60 -7.59
C VAL A 82 6.13 -11.96 -8.12
N GLY A 83 5.30 -11.39 -7.23
CA GLY A 83 4.01 -10.81 -7.62
C GLY A 83 3.09 -11.85 -8.26
N ASN A 84 2.20 -11.37 -9.14
CA ASN A 84 1.36 -12.21 -10.02
C ASN A 84 0.63 -13.30 -9.23
N ARG A 85 -0.02 -12.93 -8.12
CA ARG A 85 -0.69 -13.87 -7.19
C ARG A 85 -1.71 -14.76 -7.89
N ASP A 86 -2.36 -14.25 -8.93
CA ASP A 86 -3.28 -14.96 -9.80
C ASP A 86 -2.63 -16.14 -10.54
N LEU A 87 -1.34 -16.07 -10.88
CA LEU A 87 -0.61 -17.15 -11.54
C LEU A 87 -0.02 -18.14 -10.52
N TRP A 88 0.46 -17.64 -9.38
CA TRP A 88 1.30 -18.42 -8.47
C TRP A 88 0.66 -18.77 -7.12
N GLY A 89 -0.50 -18.20 -6.81
CA GLY A 89 -1.20 -18.32 -5.52
C GLY A 89 -0.53 -17.59 -4.34
N SER A 90 0.71 -17.13 -4.50
CA SER A 90 1.54 -16.47 -3.48
C SER A 90 2.42 -15.41 -4.12
N ASP A 91 2.57 -14.27 -3.44
CA ASP A 91 3.45 -13.18 -3.88
C ASP A 91 4.92 -13.48 -3.65
N PHE A 92 5.22 -14.48 -2.80
CA PHE A 92 6.59 -14.82 -2.42
C PHE A 92 6.95 -16.24 -2.82
N ARG A 93 8.18 -16.38 -3.29
CA ARG A 93 8.84 -17.65 -3.58
C ARG A 93 10.17 -17.71 -2.84
N VAL A 94 10.42 -18.86 -2.22
CA VAL A 94 11.71 -19.14 -1.59
C VAL A 94 12.58 -19.86 -2.61
N VAL A 95 13.75 -19.29 -2.90
CA VAL A 95 14.70 -19.82 -3.90
C VAL A 95 16.03 -20.07 -3.22
N ARG A 96 16.52 -21.31 -3.23
CA ARG A 96 17.81 -21.65 -2.62
C ARG A 96 18.94 -21.14 -3.52
N LYS A 97 19.99 -20.53 -2.97
CA LYS A 97 21.11 -20.03 -3.78
C LYS A 97 21.75 -21.13 -4.64
N ALA A 98 21.83 -22.35 -4.12
CA ALA A 98 22.36 -23.51 -4.83
C ALA A 98 21.61 -23.85 -6.13
N GLN A 99 20.35 -23.44 -6.25
CA GLN A 99 19.54 -23.65 -7.46
C GLN A 99 19.72 -22.51 -8.49
N VAL A 100 20.32 -21.39 -8.11
CA VAL A 100 20.39 -20.18 -8.95
C VAL A 100 21.66 -20.19 -9.80
N VAL A 101 21.47 -20.33 -11.11
CA VAL A 101 22.55 -20.30 -12.12
C VAL A 101 22.93 -18.86 -12.46
N LYS A 102 21.93 -17.98 -12.63
CA LYS A 102 22.16 -16.59 -13.06
C LYS A 102 21.18 -15.63 -12.37
N VAL A 103 21.65 -14.42 -12.06
CA VAL A 103 20.80 -13.32 -11.58
C VAL A 103 21.11 -12.10 -12.44
N GLU A 104 20.07 -11.50 -13.02
CA GLU A 104 20.18 -10.33 -13.89
C GLU A 104 19.25 -9.21 -13.43
N LYS A 105 19.55 -7.96 -13.79
CA LYS A 105 18.68 -6.81 -13.55
C LYS A 105 18.23 -6.25 -14.91
N PRO A 106 17.20 -6.84 -15.53
CA PRO A 106 16.69 -6.38 -16.82
C PRO A 106 16.21 -4.93 -16.73
N ALA A 107 16.64 -4.08 -17.65
CA ALA A 107 16.23 -2.68 -17.73
C ALA A 107 14.81 -2.51 -18.32
N ASP A 108 14.34 -3.54 -19.03
CA ASP A 108 13.05 -3.64 -19.71
C ASP A 108 12.00 -4.39 -18.88
N ALA A 109 12.29 -4.72 -17.63
CA ALA A 109 11.31 -5.29 -16.72
C ALA A 109 10.42 -4.21 -16.10
N TRP A 110 9.13 -4.51 -16.04
CA TRP A 110 8.10 -3.61 -15.55
C TRP A 110 7.48 -4.15 -14.27
N ALA A 111 7.18 -3.22 -13.36
CA ALA A 111 6.31 -3.43 -12.23
C ALA A 111 5.03 -2.61 -12.44
N LEU A 112 3.89 -3.29 -12.42
CA LEU A 112 2.56 -2.69 -12.55
C LEU A 112 1.75 -3.03 -11.31
N GLU A 113 1.14 -2.03 -10.69
CA GLU A 113 0.21 -2.26 -9.60
C GLU A 113 -1.21 -2.48 -10.16
N ARG A 114 -1.85 -3.56 -9.75
CA ARG A 114 -3.25 -3.85 -10.08
C ARG A 114 -4.12 -3.59 -8.86
N TRP A 115 -5.37 -3.19 -9.10
CA TRP A 115 -6.34 -2.95 -8.01
C TRP A 115 -6.66 -4.21 -7.19
N GLU A 116 -6.60 -5.36 -7.85
CA GLU A 116 -6.72 -6.66 -7.20
C GLU A 116 -5.39 -7.39 -7.35
N TYR A 117 -5.01 -8.16 -6.33
CA TYR A 117 -3.81 -8.99 -6.35
C TYR A 117 -2.47 -8.24 -6.42
N GLY A 118 -2.46 -6.90 -6.26
CA GLY A 118 -1.26 -6.09 -6.07
C GLY A 118 -0.31 -6.10 -7.27
N ASP A 119 0.99 -6.25 -6.98
CA ASP A 119 2.05 -6.13 -7.98
C ASP A 119 1.99 -7.21 -9.07
N PHE A 120 2.25 -6.77 -10.29
CA PHE A 120 2.45 -7.57 -11.47
C PHE A 120 3.81 -7.27 -12.07
N TYR A 121 4.66 -8.29 -12.17
CA TYR A 121 6.00 -8.18 -12.75
C TYR A 121 6.04 -8.90 -14.09
N GLY A 122 6.69 -8.27 -15.07
CA GLY A 122 6.85 -8.87 -16.39
C GLY A 122 7.63 -8.00 -17.37
N PHE A 123 7.56 -8.40 -18.63
CA PHE A 123 8.13 -7.67 -19.75
C PHE A 123 6.98 -7.18 -20.62
N LEU A 124 7.00 -5.89 -20.94
CA LEU A 124 5.98 -5.31 -21.79
C LEU A 124 6.22 -5.76 -23.24
N LEU A 125 5.25 -6.46 -23.83
CA LEU A 125 5.34 -6.91 -25.23
C LEU A 125 4.66 -5.94 -26.20
N GLY A 126 3.66 -5.21 -25.71
CA GLY A 126 2.89 -4.25 -26.46
C GLY A 126 1.69 -3.77 -25.65
N LEU A 127 0.98 -2.80 -26.20
CA LEU A 127 -0.21 -2.19 -25.65
C LEU A 127 -1.33 -2.32 -26.69
N GLU A 128 -2.47 -2.85 -26.29
CA GLU A 128 -3.67 -2.89 -27.12
C GLU A 128 -4.70 -1.89 -26.59
N VAL A 129 -5.11 -0.95 -27.43
CA VAL A 129 -6.09 0.11 -27.09
C VAL A 129 -7.07 0.25 -28.23
N ASP A 130 -8.37 0.09 -27.95
CA ASP A 130 -9.45 0.30 -28.93
C ASP A 130 -9.22 -0.47 -30.25
N GLY A 131 -8.69 -1.69 -30.16
CA GLY A 131 -8.35 -2.55 -31.30
C GLY A 131 -7.08 -2.16 -32.06
N LYS A 132 -6.31 -1.18 -31.59
CA LYS A 132 -4.98 -0.82 -32.11
C LYS A 132 -3.90 -1.40 -31.20
N THR A 133 -2.93 -2.09 -31.80
CA THR A 133 -1.79 -2.65 -31.08
C THR A 133 -0.55 -1.80 -31.33
N LEU A 134 0.08 -1.34 -30.26
CA LEU A 134 1.42 -0.77 -30.25
C LEU A 134 2.38 -1.84 -29.73
N SER A 135 3.49 -2.07 -30.42
CA SER A 135 4.57 -2.96 -29.96
C SER A 135 5.39 -2.29 -28.86
N ALA A 136 6.05 -3.10 -28.01
CA ALA A 136 7.04 -2.63 -27.02
C ALA A 136 8.13 -1.71 -27.60
N GLN A 137 8.42 -1.85 -28.90
CA GLN A 137 9.45 -1.08 -29.59
C GLN A 137 8.94 0.27 -30.12
N ASP A 138 7.64 0.54 -30.05
CA ASP A 138 7.07 1.77 -30.56
C ASP A 138 7.45 2.97 -29.68
N PRO A 139 8.07 4.04 -30.23
CA PRO A 139 8.46 5.22 -29.45
C PRO A 139 7.29 5.92 -28.76
N GLY A 140 6.07 5.71 -29.25
CA GLY A 140 4.84 6.29 -28.68
C GLY A 140 4.21 5.48 -27.55
N LEU A 141 4.68 4.24 -27.30
CA LEU A 141 4.01 3.31 -26.39
C LEU A 141 3.98 3.84 -24.95
N GLU A 142 5.09 4.36 -24.42
CA GLU A 142 5.13 4.83 -23.03
C GLU A 142 4.16 6.00 -22.82
N ARG A 143 4.10 6.91 -23.80
CA ARG A 143 3.18 8.06 -23.76
C ARG A 143 1.73 7.62 -23.80
N GLU A 144 1.39 6.68 -24.69
CA GLU A 144 0.03 6.14 -24.81
C GLU A 144 -0.36 5.37 -23.54
N LEU A 145 0.52 4.49 -23.04
CA LEU A 145 0.31 3.76 -21.80
C LEU A 145 0.05 4.71 -20.63
N HIS A 146 0.88 5.75 -20.49
CA HIS A 146 0.72 6.73 -19.41
C HIS A 146 -0.61 7.49 -19.53
N ALA A 147 -0.99 7.92 -20.74
CA ALA A 147 -2.27 8.58 -20.98
C ALA A 147 -3.46 7.68 -20.61
N LYS A 148 -3.41 6.39 -21.00
CA LYS A 148 -4.45 5.41 -20.71
C LYS A 148 -4.53 5.06 -19.22
N LEU A 149 -3.40 4.97 -18.52
CA LEU A 149 -3.40 4.76 -17.07
C LEU A 149 -4.06 5.93 -16.32
N LEU A 150 -3.82 7.18 -16.73
CA LEU A 150 -4.50 8.34 -16.15
C LEU A 150 -6.01 8.33 -16.42
N GLU A 151 -6.41 7.97 -17.64
CA GLU A 151 -7.82 7.82 -18.02
C GLU A 151 -8.51 6.76 -17.16
N VAL A 152 -7.93 5.56 -17.06
CA VAL A 152 -8.43 4.44 -16.26
C VAL A 152 -8.52 4.82 -14.76
N ALA A 153 -7.51 5.52 -14.22
CA ALA A 153 -7.53 5.99 -12.85
C ALA A 153 -8.66 7.01 -12.60
N ALA A 154 -8.91 7.92 -13.56
CA ALA A 154 -10.00 8.87 -13.47
C ALA A 154 -11.38 8.18 -13.51
N LEU A 155 -11.54 7.21 -14.41
CA LEU A 155 -12.76 6.41 -14.52
C LEU A 155 -13.03 5.60 -13.25
N LYS A 156 -12.00 4.97 -12.68
CA LYS A 156 -12.11 4.25 -11.40
C LYS A 156 -12.60 5.16 -10.28
N LYS A 157 -12.02 6.36 -10.16
CA LYS A 157 -12.44 7.36 -9.18
C LYS A 157 -13.89 7.84 -9.39
N GLN A 158 -14.40 7.82 -10.62
CA GLN A 158 -15.81 8.12 -10.90
C GLN A 158 -16.71 6.96 -10.48
N ALA A 159 -16.34 5.72 -10.83
CA ALA A 159 -17.07 4.52 -10.43
C ALA A 159 -17.19 4.41 -8.90
N ASP A 160 -16.10 4.64 -8.17
CA ASP A 160 -16.09 4.58 -6.70
C ASP A 160 -16.98 5.66 -6.07
N ARG A 161 -17.00 6.87 -6.65
CA ARG A 161 -17.88 7.96 -6.20
C ARG A 161 -19.35 7.64 -6.45
N LEU A 162 -19.67 7.02 -7.58
CA LEU A 162 -21.02 6.59 -7.89
C LEU A 162 -21.48 5.48 -6.93
N ALA A 163 -20.64 4.48 -6.70
CA ALA A 163 -20.90 3.41 -5.73
C ALA A 163 -21.16 3.97 -4.32
N ALA A 164 -20.34 4.91 -3.86
CA ALA A 164 -20.52 5.55 -2.55
C ALA A 164 -21.80 6.41 -2.46
N ARG A 165 -22.27 6.98 -3.59
CA ARG A 165 -23.55 7.70 -3.62
C ARG A 165 -24.72 6.73 -3.54
N LEU A 166 -24.69 5.64 -4.31
CA LEU A 166 -25.73 4.63 -4.30
C LEU A 166 -25.86 3.96 -2.92
N ALA A 167 -24.74 3.64 -2.28
CA ALA A 167 -24.74 3.09 -0.92
C ALA A 167 -25.44 4.01 0.09
N ARG A 168 -25.15 5.32 0.06
CA ARG A 168 -25.79 6.30 0.94
C ARG A 168 -27.30 6.44 0.67
N GLN A 169 -27.71 6.39 -0.60
CA GLN A 169 -29.14 6.43 -0.95
C GLN A 169 -29.89 5.19 -0.47
N ALA A 170 -29.29 4.01 -0.63
CA ALA A 170 -29.86 2.77 -0.13
C ALA A 170 -30.06 2.82 1.39
N GLN A 171 -29.04 3.25 2.14
CA GLN A 171 -29.13 3.43 3.59
C GLN A 171 -30.25 4.39 4.00
N ALA A 172 -30.35 5.56 3.35
CA ALA A 172 -31.41 6.53 3.64
C ALA A 172 -32.81 5.96 3.38
N SER A 173 -32.99 5.19 2.29
CA SER A 173 -34.27 4.55 1.98
C SER A 173 -34.65 3.47 3.00
N GLU A 174 -33.67 2.72 3.50
CA GLU A 174 -33.89 1.68 4.52
C GLU A 174 -34.30 2.30 5.86
N GLU A 175 -33.65 3.39 6.27
CA GLU A 175 -34.03 4.15 7.48
C GLU A 175 -35.47 4.69 7.38
N GLU A 176 -35.86 5.18 6.21
CA GLU A 176 -37.22 5.68 5.98
C GLU A 176 -38.26 4.55 6.04
N LEU A 177 -37.97 3.39 5.44
CA LEU A 177 -38.83 2.20 5.53
C LEU A 177 -38.99 1.72 6.98
N LEU A 178 -37.90 1.64 7.73
CA LEU A 178 -37.93 1.27 9.16
C LEU A 178 -38.74 2.27 9.98
N ARG A 179 -38.63 3.57 9.68
CA ARG A 179 -39.43 4.61 10.33
C ARG A 179 -40.91 4.47 10.01
N LEU A 180 -41.27 4.20 8.75
CA LEU A 180 -42.66 3.96 8.33
C LEU A 180 -43.25 2.72 9.01
N SER A 181 -42.48 1.62 9.10
CA SER A 181 -42.91 0.40 9.81
C SER A 181 -43.23 0.67 11.29
N ARG A 182 -42.35 1.39 12.01
CA ARG A 182 -42.58 1.75 13.42
C ARG A 182 -43.82 2.63 13.62
N LEU A 183 -44.10 3.53 12.68
CA LEU A 183 -45.30 4.38 12.73
C LEU A 183 -46.58 3.57 12.52
N GLN A 184 -46.56 2.57 11.63
CA GLN A 184 -47.70 1.68 11.42
C GLN A 184 -47.96 0.79 12.63
N GLU A 185 -46.92 0.22 13.23
CA GLU A 185 -47.04 -0.56 14.48
C GLU A 185 -47.65 0.27 15.61
N ALA A 186 -47.22 1.53 15.76
CA ALA A 186 -47.76 2.45 16.77
C ALA A 186 -49.22 2.88 16.52
N GLN A 187 -49.73 2.72 15.29
CA GLN A 187 -51.14 3.01 14.96
C GLN A 187 -52.04 1.77 15.10
N GLN A 188 -51.48 0.58 15.19
CA GLN A 188 -52.22 -0.69 15.29
C GLN A 188 -52.29 -1.27 16.71
N GLY A 189 -51.53 -0.73 17.66
CA GLY A 189 -51.59 -1.07 19.10
C GLY A 189 -52.30 0.00 19.91
#